data_AF-A0A3M2AEU1-F1
#
_entry.id   AF-A0A3M2AEU1-F1
#
_cell.length_a   1.000
_cell.length_b   1.000
_cell.length_c   1.000
_cell.angle_alpha   90.00
_cell.angle_beta   90.00
_cell.angle_gamma   90.00
#
_symmetry.space_group_name_H-M   'P 1'
#
loop_
_entity.id
_entity.type
_entity.pdbx_description
1 polymer ?
#
loop_
_entity_poly.entity_id
_entity_poly.type
_entity_poly.pdbx_seq_one_letter_code
_entity_poly.pdbx_strand_id
1 'polypeptide(L)'
;MPIPEDPYTEDDRTEEPTWGEDADEPVGRADRAEEATEDRSSAFPLDAEEVSSYDEDDTGPAAARRSQILFVGAICAWTAWAWIKWGLRPPPPVPAAVVAQPDDEAPAPADPDAHPPASDVEAVPSAASASEETASTQETVASPPAGEVPAADEGAAPSPGRIVPGPPAKDWPSRFSPPKVVTYTIRNGGTLENVANLHKIFHHEIKALNPGVPFDKELPPGTKVVVYRAERAKPSASIGYPGDGALEGAVPMPDGPGRILKMIPWKSWGTAWTVAVIDDVLRTWSERRPDALPILVGNLSAPTGGRLEPHSTHQSGRDVDLGYPQKPGVEKEYNWREMDARLLDAEGAWALLEILAETRAIEVVFIDRAIQKLLYDHAVATGRYTKGQLARWMEYPRPTGSGSPFIQHVPGHVDHLHVRVACHPDDGRCKSRPR
;
A
#
# COMPACT_ATOMS: atom_id res chain seq x y z
N MET A 1 -13.60 -58.34 -32.85
CA MET A 1 -14.99 -58.79 -32.58
C MET A 1 -15.80 -57.54 -32.22
N PRO A 2 -17.14 -57.55 -32.37
CA PRO A 2 -17.94 -56.31 -32.47
C PRO A 2 -18.53 -55.82 -31.14
N ILE A 3 -19.27 -54.71 -31.26
CA ILE A 3 -20.08 -54.01 -30.26
C ILE A 3 -21.34 -54.85 -29.91
N PRO A 4 -21.85 -54.75 -28.67
CA PRO A 4 -23.23 -54.31 -28.42
C PRO A 4 -23.22 -53.02 -27.56
N GLU A 5 -23.98 -51.95 -27.82
CA GLU A 5 -25.41 -51.81 -28.10
C GLU A 5 -26.29 -52.08 -26.87
N ASP A 6 -26.67 -50.96 -26.24
CA ASP A 6 -27.77 -50.76 -25.30
C ASP A 6 -29.08 -50.57 -26.09
N PRO A 7 -30.22 -51.10 -25.62
CA PRO A 7 -31.37 -50.20 -25.53
C PRO A 7 -32.23 -50.36 -24.27
N TYR A 8 -32.73 -49.22 -23.81
CA TYR A 8 -33.83 -49.05 -22.85
C TYR A 8 -35.13 -49.76 -23.29
N THR A 9 -35.94 -50.15 -22.29
CA THR A 9 -37.41 -50.16 -22.36
C THR A 9 -38.00 -49.66 -21.04
N GLU A 10 -39.05 -48.84 -21.12
CA GLU A 10 -39.73 -48.24 -19.96
C GLU A 10 -40.72 -49.20 -19.27
N ASP A 11 -41.07 -48.92 -18.00
CA ASP A 11 -42.46 -48.96 -17.54
C ASP A 11 -42.67 -47.86 -16.48
N ASP A 12 -43.94 -47.53 -16.24
CA ASP A 12 -44.45 -46.32 -15.58
C ASP A 12 -45.21 -46.65 -14.27
N ARG A 13 -45.70 -45.61 -13.59
CA ARG A 13 -46.55 -45.55 -12.37
C ARG A 13 -45.75 -45.41 -11.07
N THR A 14 -45.63 -44.22 -10.47
CA THR A 14 -46.66 -43.37 -9.81
C THR A 14 -47.22 -43.97 -8.52
N GLU A 15 -46.86 -43.39 -7.36
CA GLU A 15 -47.81 -43.07 -6.28
C GLU A 15 -47.19 -42.13 -5.22
N GLU A 16 -47.87 -41.02 -4.98
CA GLU A 16 -47.72 -40.03 -3.89
C GLU A 16 -49.14 -39.51 -3.57
N PRO A 17 -49.38 -38.82 -2.43
CA PRO A 17 -48.88 -39.05 -1.08
C PRO A 17 -50.05 -39.15 -0.07
N THR A 18 -49.78 -39.41 1.22
CA THR A 18 -50.82 -39.33 2.28
C THR A 18 -50.40 -38.44 3.45
N TRP A 19 -51.18 -37.37 3.67
CA TRP A 19 -51.13 -36.54 4.88
C TRP A 19 -51.92 -37.18 6.03
N GLY A 20 -51.61 -36.77 7.25
CA GLY A 20 -52.39 -37.03 8.46
C GLY A 20 -52.01 -36.03 9.56
N GLU A 21 -53.01 -35.32 10.09
CA GLU A 21 -52.88 -34.33 11.17
C GLU A 21 -53.43 -34.90 12.50
N ASP A 22 -53.59 -34.04 13.52
CA ASP A 22 -54.21 -34.29 14.84
C ASP A 22 -53.44 -35.17 15.85
N ALA A 23 -53.39 -34.90 17.17
CA ALA A 23 -53.63 -33.66 17.95
C ALA A 23 -53.06 -33.81 19.39
N ASP A 24 -53.35 -32.84 20.27
CA ASP A 24 -53.43 -32.89 21.74
C ASP A 24 -52.16 -33.02 22.63
N GLU A 25 -51.65 -31.84 23.01
CA GLU A 25 -51.61 -31.33 24.41
C GLU A 25 -50.65 -31.93 25.49
N PRO A 26 -50.34 -31.18 26.59
CA PRO A 26 -49.05 -31.29 27.28
C PRO A 26 -49.08 -31.82 28.73
N VAL A 27 -47.87 -32.09 29.26
CA VAL A 27 -47.58 -32.21 30.70
C VAL A 27 -46.38 -31.32 31.02
N GLY A 28 -46.36 -30.66 32.18
CA GLY A 28 -45.30 -29.68 32.49
C GLY A 28 -44.86 -29.59 33.95
N ARG A 29 -43.90 -28.68 34.16
CA ARG A 29 -43.59 -27.93 35.39
C ARG A 29 -43.38 -28.69 36.71
N ALA A 30 -42.12 -28.70 37.16
CA ALA A 30 -41.71 -28.27 38.51
C ALA A 30 -40.17 -28.12 38.57
N ASP A 31 -39.53 -27.30 39.42
CA ASP A 31 -39.88 -25.98 39.98
C ASP A 31 -38.61 -25.39 40.63
N ARG A 32 -38.22 -24.14 40.32
CA ARG A 32 -37.43 -23.28 41.23
C ARG A 32 -37.43 -21.80 40.84
N ALA A 33 -38.30 -21.01 41.48
CA ALA A 33 -37.94 -19.66 41.96
C ALA A 33 -37.18 -19.83 43.30
N GLU A 34 -36.59 -18.84 43.97
CA GLU A 34 -36.63 -17.36 43.94
C GLU A 34 -35.18 -16.80 44.03
N GLU A 35 -34.79 -15.50 43.99
CA GLU A 35 -35.31 -14.16 43.64
C GLU A 35 -34.04 -13.21 43.52
N ALA A 36 -34.01 -11.89 43.28
CA ALA A 36 -34.96 -10.80 43.00
C ALA A 36 -34.17 -9.55 42.46
N THR A 37 -34.82 -8.66 41.69
CA THR A 37 -34.53 -7.19 41.52
C THR A 37 -33.15 -6.73 40.97
N GLU A 38 -32.94 -5.55 40.34
CA GLU A 38 -33.77 -4.39 39.96
C GLU A 38 -33.59 -4.13 38.43
N ASP A 39 -34.62 -4.06 37.59
CA ASP A 39 -35.32 -2.84 37.12
C ASP A 39 -34.46 -1.60 36.78
N ARG A 40 -34.29 -1.30 35.48
CA ARG A 40 -34.81 -0.03 34.92
C ARG A 40 -34.93 0.06 33.39
N SER A 41 -36.03 0.67 32.96
CA SER A 41 -36.31 1.27 31.63
C SER A 41 -35.23 2.28 31.16
N SER A 42 -35.13 2.71 29.90
CA SER A 42 -36.15 2.92 28.85
C SER A 42 -35.55 2.92 27.42
N ALA A 43 -36.32 3.31 26.39
CA ALA A 43 -35.89 3.27 24.98
C ALA A 43 -36.35 4.50 24.14
N PHE A 44 -35.60 4.80 23.07
CA PHE A 44 -35.90 5.75 21.96
C PHE A 44 -35.96 7.26 22.34
N PRO A 45 -35.91 8.23 21.38
CA PRO A 45 -36.00 8.10 19.91
C PRO A 45 -34.86 8.79 19.11
N LEU A 46 -35.10 8.93 17.79
CA LEU A 46 -34.31 9.68 16.80
C LEU A 46 -34.80 11.15 16.73
N ASP A 47 -33.90 12.05 16.29
CA ASP A 47 -34.11 13.22 15.40
C ASP A 47 -32.73 13.90 15.23
N ALA A 48 -32.32 14.67 14.22
CA ALA A 48 -32.81 15.15 12.92
C ALA A 48 -32.55 16.67 12.82
N GLU A 49 -31.68 17.05 11.86
CA GLU A 49 -31.36 18.42 11.37
C GLU A 49 -30.93 19.54 12.35
N GLU A 50 -29.75 20.11 12.10
CA GLU A 50 -29.62 21.57 11.92
C GLU A 50 -28.55 21.86 10.85
N VAL A 51 -28.79 22.85 9.98
CA VAL A 51 -27.91 23.26 8.88
C VAL A 51 -27.40 24.68 9.15
N SER A 52 -26.09 24.89 9.10
CA SER A 52 -25.47 26.21 9.26
C SER A 52 -24.55 26.53 8.09
N SER A 53 -25.03 27.40 7.20
CA SER A 53 -24.34 27.88 6.00
C SER A 53 -23.66 29.22 6.25
N TYR A 54 -22.41 29.38 5.80
CA TYR A 54 -21.77 30.68 5.64
C TYR A 54 -20.86 30.69 4.41
N ASP A 55 -21.24 31.47 3.39
CA ASP A 55 -20.43 31.81 2.23
C ASP A 55 -20.08 33.32 2.29
N GLU A 56 -18.81 33.63 1.98
CA GLU A 56 -18.28 34.90 1.43
C GLU A 56 -18.48 36.20 2.27
N ASP A 57 -17.67 37.27 2.16
CA ASP A 57 -16.72 37.66 1.10
C ASP A 57 -15.49 38.44 1.64
N ASP A 58 -14.60 38.88 0.74
CA ASP A 58 -13.24 39.45 0.93
C ASP A 58 -13.14 40.78 1.74
N THR A 59 -12.04 40.94 2.48
CA THR A 59 -11.31 42.24 2.57
C THR A 59 -9.85 42.08 3.04
N GLY A 60 -8.95 42.88 2.44
CA GLY A 60 -7.50 42.79 2.60
C GLY A 60 -6.87 43.27 3.94
N PRO A 61 -5.52 43.18 4.06
CA PRO A 61 -4.88 42.92 5.35
C PRO A 61 -4.35 44.13 6.14
N ALA A 62 -4.53 44.10 7.47
CA ALA A 62 -3.78 44.90 8.44
C ALA A 62 -3.69 44.22 9.82
N ALA A 63 -2.81 44.72 10.69
CA ALA A 63 -2.78 44.46 12.14
C ALA A 63 -2.54 43.01 12.63
N ALA A 64 -1.48 42.36 12.16
CA ALA A 64 -0.86 41.28 12.95
C ALA A 64 -0.30 41.83 14.30
N ARG A 65 -0.20 40.94 15.32
CA ARG A 65 0.24 41.18 16.72
C ARG A 65 -0.74 41.97 17.62
N ARG A 66 -1.65 41.25 18.32
CA ARG A 66 -2.09 41.52 19.72
C ARG A 66 -3.17 40.52 20.23
N SER A 67 -2.82 39.24 20.46
CA SER A 67 -3.59 38.36 21.38
C SER A 67 -2.86 37.03 21.70
N GLN A 68 -1.90 37.06 22.64
CA GLN A 68 -1.26 35.85 23.20
C GLN A 68 -0.90 35.99 24.70
N ILE A 69 -1.69 36.75 25.46
CA ILE A 69 -1.54 36.86 26.93
C ILE A 69 -2.92 36.76 27.58
N LEU A 70 -3.42 35.54 27.79
CA LEU A 70 -4.54 35.27 28.71
C LEU A 70 -4.75 33.78 29.13
N PHE A 71 -3.88 32.84 28.74
CA PHE A 71 -4.07 31.40 29.01
C PHE A 71 -3.01 30.70 29.89
N VAL A 72 -2.09 31.46 30.50
CA VAL A 72 -1.02 30.89 31.38
C VAL A 72 -1.37 30.96 32.87
N GLY A 73 -2.31 31.84 33.28
CA GLY A 73 -2.56 32.12 34.70
C GLY A 73 -3.25 31.01 35.51
N ALA A 74 -3.98 30.09 34.87
CA ALA A 74 -4.83 29.12 35.58
C ALA A 74 -4.06 27.91 36.15
N ILE A 75 -2.92 27.54 35.56
CA ILE A 75 -2.20 26.29 35.90
C ILE A 75 -1.36 26.47 37.18
N CYS A 76 -0.80 27.66 37.41
CA CYS A 76 0.08 27.94 38.56
C CYS A 76 -0.64 27.92 39.93
N ALA A 77 -1.97 28.07 39.96
CA ALA A 77 -2.75 28.03 41.21
C ALA A 77 -2.93 26.59 41.74
N TRP A 78 -3.06 25.60 40.85
CA TRP A 78 -3.29 24.20 41.24
C TRP A 78 -2.03 23.53 41.80
N THR A 79 -0.86 23.85 41.25
CA THR A 79 0.42 23.28 41.73
C THR A 79 0.74 23.74 43.15
N ALA A 80 0.58 25.03 43.45
CA ALA A 80 0.84 25.58 44.79
C ALA A 80 0.01 24.91 45.90
N TRP A 81 -1.25 24.56 45.63
CA TRP A 81 -2.11 23.88 46.61
C TRP A 81 -1.66 22.43 46.90
N ALA A 82 -1.22 21.70 45.87
CA ALA A 82 -0.72 20.33 46.03
C ALA A 82 0.58 20.26 46.87
N TRP A 83 1.49 21.22 46.69
CA TRP A 83 2.77 21.26 47.41
C TRP A 83 2.61 21.42 48.92
N ILE A 84 1.65 22.24 49.36
CA ILE A 84 1.34 22.45 50.79
C ILE A 84 0.74 21.20 51.42
N LYS A 85 0.01 20.37 50.66
CA LYS A 85 -0.78 19.25 51.21
C LYS A 85 0.00 17.94 51.37
N TRP A 86 1.10 17.73 50.65
CA TRP A 86 1.84 16.45 50.61
C TRP A 86 3.32 16.50 51.00
N GLY A 87 3.88 17.67 51.38
CA GLY A 87 5.13 17.74 52.17
C GLY A 87 6.40 17.21 51.51
N LEU A 88 6.41 17.02 50.18
CA LEU A 88 7.58 16.55 49.43
C LEU A 88 8.68 17.62 49.40
N ARG A 89 9.92 17.21 49.72
CA ARG A 89 11.10 18.09 49.62
C ARG A 89 11.67 18.07 48.19
N PRO A 90 12.14 19.21 47.65
CA PRO A 90 12.85 19.23 46.38
C PRO A 90 14.22 18.56 46.49
N PRO A 91 14.74 17.96 45.40
CA PRO A 91 16.12 17.46 45.35
C PRO A 91 17.14 18.61 45.36
N PRO A 92 18.39 18.37 45.79
CA PRO A 92 19.45 19.37 45.75
C PRO A 92 19.86 19.72 44.29
N PRO A 93 20.35 20.96 44.05
CA PRO A 93 20.75 21.38 42.71
C PRO A 93 22.02 20.66 42.22
N VAL A 94 22.03 20.31 40.93
CA VAL A 94 23.21 19.78 40.24
C VAL A 94 24.12 20.96 39.85
N PRO A 95 25.45 20.89 40.05
CA PRO A 95 26.36 21.97 39.66
C PRO A 95 26.39 22.16 38.14
N ALA A 96 26.48 23.41 37.70
CA ALA A 96 26.50 23.76 36.28
C ALA A 96 27.84 23.40 35.62
N ALA A 97 27.80 22.91 34.38
CA ALA A 97 29.00 22.66 33.57
C ALA A 97 29.64 23.98 33.13
N VAL A 98 30.97 24.05 33.18
CA VAL A 98 31.77 25.20 32.75
C VAL A 98 31.97 25.15 31.24
N VAL A 99 31.76 26.27 30.56
CA VAL A 99 32.13 26.45 29.14
C VAL A 99 33.63 26.73 29.06
N ALA A 100 34.37 25.89 28.33
CA ALA A 100 35.76 26.11 27.97
C ALA A 100 35.87 26.54 26.49
N GLN A 101 36.84 27.39 26.18
CA GLN A 101 37.22 27.71 24.80
C GLN A 101 38.27 26.72 24.28
N PRO A 102 38.38 26.51 22.96
CA PRO A 102 39.40 25.65 22.37
C PRO A 102 40.77 26.36 22.30
N ASP A 103 41.85 25.57 22.41
CA ASP A 103 43.10 25.69 21.63
C ASP A 103 44.00 24.45 21.94
N ASP A 104 44.99 24.19 21.07
CA ASP A 104 46.15 23.26 21.17
C ASP A 104 45.97 21.72 21.34
N GLU A 105 45.97 21.03 20.18
CA GLU A 105 46.99 20.04 19.72
C GLU A 105 47.21 18.64 20.41
N ALA A 106 47.22 17.60 19.54
CA ALA A 106 47.87 16.26 19.66
C ALA A 106 47.34 15.19 20.66
N PRO A 107 47.63 13.87 20.43
CA PRO A 107 47.70 13.15 19.15
C PRO A 107 46.86 11.83 19.13
N ALA A 108 46.67 11.24 17.96
CA ALA A 108 45.97 9.96 17.78
C ALA A 108 46.89 8.71 17.87
N PRO A 109 46.39 7.54 18.34
CA PRO A 109 47.14 6.28 18.30
C PRO A 109 47.19 5.67 16.88
N ALA A 110 48.20 4.82 16.65
CA ALA A 110 48.56 4.33 15.31
C ALA A 110 47.81 3.06 14.85
N ASP A 111 47.69 2.92 13.53
CA ASP A 111 47.12 1.77 12.81
C ASP A 111 48.24 0.78 12.40
N PRO A 112 48.19 -0.51 12.79
CA PRO A 112 49.30 -1.44 12.61
C PRO A 112 49.12 -2.42 11.42
N ASP A 113 49.18 -1.93 10.19
CA ASP A 113 49.78 -2.69 9.06
C ASP A 113 50.09 -1.75 7.88
N ALA A 114 51.36 -1.71 7.45
CA ALA A 114 51.84 -0.81 6.41
C ALA A 114 52.87 -1.47 5.49
N HIS A 115 53.04 -0.89 4.29
CA HIS A 115 54.18 -0.94 3.33
C HIS A 115 53.76 -1.26 1.88
N PRO A 116 54.50 -0.79 0.86
CA PRO A 116 55.14 0.53 0.76
C PRO A 116 54.91 1.18 -0.64
N PRO A 117 55.13 2.50 -0.80
CA PRO A 117 55.05 3.17 -2.10
C PRO A 117 56.35 3.03 -2.92
N ALA A 118 56.21 3.09 -4.24
CA ALA A 118 57.30 3.41 -5.19
C ALA A 118 57.12 4.86 -5.72
N SER A 119 58.19 5.47 -6.20
CA SER A 119 58.29 6.94 -6.37
C SER A 119 58.67 7.42 -7.78
N ASP A 120 58.53 8.75 -7.93
CA ASP A 120 59.29 9.67 -8.81
C ASP A 120 58.87 9.97 -10.26
N VAL A 121 58.91 11.29 -10.55
CA VAL A 121 58.98 12.04 -11.83
C VAL A 121 57.88 11.82 -12.90
N GLU A 122 57.51 12.78 -13.77
CA GLU A 122 58.06 14.10 -14.11
C GLU A 122 56.93 15.07 -14.60
N ALA A 123 57.23 16.35 -14.81
CA ALA A 123 56.38 17.33 -15.53
C ALA A 123 57.01 17.68 -16.90
N VAL A 124 56.51 18.50 -17.85
CA VAL A 124 55.53 19.60 -17.91
C VAL A 124 54.91 19.60 -19.37
N PRO A 125 54.59 20.71 -20.10
CA PRO A 125 53.45 21.62 -19.94
C PRO A 125 52.58 21.87 -21.22
N SER A 126 51.36 22.40 -21.01
CA SER A 126 50.69 23.49 -21.77
C SER A 126 50.32 23.40 -23.28
N ALA A 127 49.25 24.15 -23.59
CA ALA A 127 48.80 24.73 -24.87
C ALA A 127 48.13 23.81 -25.92
N ALA A 128 47.26 24.30 -26.82
CA ALA A 128 46.28 25.42 -26.82
C ALA A 128 45.57 25.46 -28.19
N SER A 129 44.35 26.04 -28.27
CA SER A 129 43.61 26.36 -29.51
C SER A 129 43.18 25.15 -30.38
N ALA A 130 42.21 25.23 -31.30
CA ALA A 130 41.37 26.37 -31.71
C ALA A 130 39.91 25.91 -32.02
N SER A 131 39.03 26.88 -32.25
CA SER A 131 37.64 26.75 -32.71
C SER A 131 37.53 26.44 -34.21
N GLU A 132 36.38 25.91 -34.65
CA GLU A 132 35.71 26.42 -35.85
C GLU A 132 34.19 26.17 -35.85
N GLU A 133 33.44 27.06 -36.50
CA GLU A 133 31.99 26.97 -36.71
C GLU A 133 31.67 26.34 -38.07
N THR A 134 30.49 25.72 -38.21
CA THR A 134 29.72 25.75 -39.47
C THR A 134 28.23 25.78 -39.14
N ALA A 135 27.42 26.39 -40.02
CA ALA A 135 26.06 26.80 -39.69
C ALA A 135 25.00 26.31 -40.69
N SER A 136 23.79 26.15 -40.16
CA SER A 136 22.47 26.31 -40.81
C SER A 136 22.20 25.59 -42.14
N THR A 137 21.16 24.75 -42.12
CA THR A 137 20.10 24.85 -43.13
C THR A 137 18.75 24.64 -42.45
N GLN A 138 17.80 25.56 -42.69
CA GLN A 138 16.39 25.34 -42.38
C GLN A 138 15.70 24.74 -43.60
N GLU A 139 14.80 23.78 -43.41
CA GLU A 139 13.83 23.41 -44.43
C GLU A 139 12.42 23.40 -43.83
N THR A 140 11.46 23.97 -44.55
CA THR A 140 10.10 24.22 -44.08
C THR A 140 9.10 23.39 -44.87
N VAL A 141 8.32 22.56 -44.16
CA VAL A 141 7.23 21.77 -44.75
C VAL A 141 5.93 22.12 -44.04
N ALA A 142 4.89 22.39 -44.82
CA ALA A 142 3.63 22.97 -44.34
C ALA A 142 2.58 21.91 -43.96
N SER A 143 1.68 22.28 -43.05
CA SER A 143 0.52 21.46 -42.66
C SER A 143 -0.58 21.46 -43.75
N PRO A 144 -1.16 20.30 -44.08
CA PRO A 144 -2.51 20.21 -44.66
C PRO A 144 -3.60 20.31 -43.57
N PRO A 145 -4.88 20.59 -43.93
CA PRO A 145 -5.95 20.91 -42.98
C PRO A 145 -6.69 19.66 -42.41
N ALA A 146 -7.60 19.91 -41.47
CA ALA A 146 -8.46 18.90 -40.86
C ALA A 146 -9.52 18.32 -41.82
N GLY A 147 -9.83 17.03 -41.64
CA GLY A 147 -10.90 16.28 -42.29
C GLY A 147 -11.42 15.16 -41.36
N GLU A 148 -12.59 14.58 -41.64
CA GLU A 148 -13.37 13.81 -40.67
C GLU A 148 -12.71 12.57 -40.03
N VAL A 149 -13.20 12.26 -38.82
CA VAL A 149 -12.95 10.99 -38.10
C VAL A 149 -14.14 10.05 -38.33
N PRO A 150 -13.98 8.91 -39.06
CA PRO A 150 -14.99 7.85 -39.09
C PRO A 150 -14.96 6.98 -37.82
N ALA A 151 -15.94 6.10 -37.68
CA ALA A 151 -16.21 5.33 -36.47
C ALA A 151 -15.12 4.31 -36.09
N ALA A 152 -15.17 3.85 -34.84
CA ALA A 152 -14.28 2.82 -34.29
C ALA A 152 -14.50 1.44 -34.93
N ASP A 153 -13.42 0.65 -34.99
CA ASP A 153 -13.41 -0.78 -35.28
C ASP A 153 -12.80 -1.52 -34.06
N GLU A 154 -13.15 -2.80 -33.89
CA GLU A 154 -12.78 -3.60 -32.72
C GLU A 154 -11.50 -4.43 -32.95
N GLY A 155 -10.79 -4.79 -31.86
CA GLY A 155 -9.85 -5.91 -31.90
C GLY A 155 -8.42 -5.65 -32.36
N ALA A 156 -7.79 -4.54 -31.92
CA ALA A 156 -6.33 -4.36 -32.02
C ALA A 156 -5.67 -4.21 -30.63
N ALA A 157 -4.53 -4.87 -30.42
CA ALA A 157 -3.75 -4.71 -29.19
C ALA A 157 -3.10 -3.30 -29.14
N PRO A 158 -3.10 -2.62 -27.98
CA PRO A 158 -2.65 -1.23 -27.90
C PRO A 158 -1.14 -1.10 -28.12
N SER A 159 -0.77 -0.34 -29.16
CA SER A 159 0.60 0.13 -29.36
C SER A 159 1.02 1.11 -28.24
N PRO A 160 2.32 1.25 -27.92
CA PRO A 160 2.77 2.03 -26.77
C PRO A 160 2.54 3.54 -26.94
N GLY A 161 1.40 4.02 -26.46
CA GLY A 161 0.98 5.41 -26.64
C GLY A 161 -0.09 5.88 -25.64
N ARG A 162 0.36 6.26 -24.44
CA ARG A 162 -0.44 6.95 -23.39
C ARG A 162 -1.70 6.18 -22.94
N ILE A 163 -1.52 5.24 -22.00
CA ILE A 163 -2.64 4.71 -21.22
C ILE A 163 -3.39 5.87 -20.55
N VAL A 164 -4.71 5.79 -20.61
CA VAL A 164 -5.64 6.66 -19.89
C VAL A 164 -6.32 5.80 -18.83
N PRO A 165 -6.25 6.15 -17.53
CA PRO A 165 -6.98 5.43 -16.50
C PRO A 165 -8.49 5.47 -16.74
N GLY A 166 -9.14 4.36 -16.44
CA GLY A 166 -10.60 4.21 -16.47
C GLY A 166 -11.07 3.30 -15.34
N PRO A 167 -12.39 3.15 -15.14
CA PRO A 167 -12.94 2.27 -14.11
C PRO A 167 -12.46 0.82 -14.30
N PRO A 168 -12.38 0.00 -13.24
CA PRO A 168 -11.92 -1.39 -13.35
C PRO A 168 -12.70 -2.18 -14.42
N ALA A 169 -12.01 -2.98 -15.23
CA ALA A 169 -12.61 -3.72 -16.33
C ALA A 169 -13.19 -5.06 -15.82
N LYS A 170 -14.41 -5.45 -16.23
CA LYS A 170 -15.10 -6.64 -15.67
C LYS A 170 -14.31 -7.95 -15.82
N ASP A 171 -13.49 -8.03 -16.86
CA ASP A 171 -12.61 -9.15 -17.22
C ASP A 171 -11.23 -9.11 -16.52
N TRP A 172 -10.92 -8.07 -15.71
CA TRP A 172 -9.58 -7.92 -15.14
C TRP A 172 -9.02 -9.20 -14.46
N PRO A 173 -9.81 -10.00 -13.71
CA PRO A 173 -9.26 -11.18 -13.05
C PRO A 173 -8.73 -12.25 -14.01
N SER A 174 -9.34 -12.42 -15.20
CA SER A 174 -8.98 -13.51 -16.13
C SER A 174 -7.59 -13.37 -16.75
N ARG A 175 -6.93 -12.21 -16.57
CA ARG A 175 -5.55 -11.96 -16.99
C ARG A 175 -4.49 -12.33 -15.94
N PHE A 176 -4.88 -12.63 -14.70
CA PHE A 176 -3.95 -12.91 -13.61
C PHE A 176 -4.09 -14.35 -13.09
N SER A 177 -3.01 -14.92 -12.56
CA SER A 177 -3.02 -16.25 -11.93
C SER A 177 -2.48 -16.17 -10.51
N PRO A 178 -3.33 -16.26 -9.46
CA PRO A 178 -2.87 -16.29 -8.08
C PRO A 178 -1.82 -17.38 -7.78
N PRO A 179 -0.84 -17.10 -6.90
CA PRO A 179 0.24 -18.03 -6.62
C PRO A 179 -0.28 -19.26 -5.85
N LYS A 180 -0.05 -20.45 -6.41
CA LYS A 180 -0.50 -21.73 -5.82
C LYS A 180 0.36 -22.20 -4.64
N VAL A 181 1.57 -21.65 -4.51
CA VAL A 181 2.53 -21.87 -3.44
C VAL A 181 3.31 -20.57 -3.25
N VAL A 182 3.57 -20.16 -2.01
CA VAL A 182 4.47 -19.03 -1.70
C VAL A 182 5.57 -19.51 -0.75
N THR A 183 6.81 -19.13 -1.07
CA THR A 183 7.99 -19.38 -0.23
C THR A 183 8.50 -18.10 0.39
N TYR A 184 8.84 -18.15 1.68
CA TYR A 184 9.61 -17.12 2.36
C TYR A 184 11.11 -17.47 2.32
N THR A 185 11.96 -16.49 1.99
CA THR A 185 13.42 -16.64 2.04
C THR A 185 13.95 -16.12 3.39
N ILE A 186 14.56 -17.01 4.19
CA ILE A 186 15.15 -16.66 5.49
C ILE A 186 16.33 -15.72 5.29
N ARG A 187 16.29 -14.54 5.93
CA ARG A 187 17.26 -13.45 5.68
C ARG A 187 18.47 -13.49 6.60
N ASN A 188 18.26 -13.66 7.90
CA ASN A 188 19.29 -13.47 8.94
C ASN A 188 19.51 -14.72 9.81
N GLY A 189 19.11 -15.91 9.33
CA GLY A 189 18.99 -17.11 10.15
C GLY A 189 17.62 -17.21 10.85
N GLY A 190 17.52 -18.11 11.82
CA GLY A 190 16.32 -18.44 12.58
C GLY A 190 15.69 -19.79 12.24
N THR A 191 14.67 -20.17 13.00
CA THR A 191 13.99 -21.47 12.93
C THR A 191 12.69 -21.42 12.12
N LEU A 192 12.13 -22.58 11.76
CA LEU A 192 10.80 -22.66 11.14
C LEU A 192 9.69 -22.14 12.08
N GLU A 193 9.86 -22.30 13.40
CA GLU A 193 9.01 -21.66 14.40
C GLU A 193 9.05 -20.13 14.28
N ASN A 194 10.23 -19.53 14.11
CA ASN A 194 10.34 -18.08 13.94
C ASN A 194 9.57 -17.62 12.70
N VAL A 195 9.68 -18.35 11.57
CA VAL A 195 8.93 -18.04 10.35
C VAL A 195 7.42 -18.12 10.58
N ALA A 196 6.92 -19.14 11.29
CA ALA A 196 5.50 -19.27 11.61
C ALA A 196 4.99 -18.11 12.48
N ASN A 197 5.73 -17.80 13.55
CA ASN A 197 5.40 -16.71 14.48
C ASN A 197 5.44 -15.32 13.79
N LEU A 198 6.36 -15.13 12.84
CA LEU A 198 6.47 -13.91 12.02
C LEU A 198 5.31 -13.75 11.02
N HIS A 199 4.77 -14.84 10.49
CA HIS A 199 3.65 -14.83 9.52
C HIS A 199 2.27 -14.94 10.17
N LYS A 200 2.19 -15.36 11.45
CA LYS A 200 0.98 -15.78 12.18
C LYS A 200 0.32 -17.05 11.62
N ILE A 201 1.14 -17.99 11.16
CA ILE A 201 0.74 -19.34 10.73
C ILE A 201 0.81 -20.27 11.94
N PHE A 202 -0.15 -21.19 12.10
CA PHE A 202 -0.11 -22.13 13.22
C PHE A 202 1.05 -23.14 13.09
N HIS A 203 1.61 -23.55 14.23
CA HIS A 203 2.78 -24.43 14.28
C HIS A 203 2.57 -25.80 13.63
N HIS A 204 1.32 -26.27 13.51
CA HIS A 204 1.01 -27.52 12.80
C HIS A 204 0.91 -27.31 11.28
N GLU A 205 0.36 -26.18 10.82
CA GLU A 205 0.27 -25.81 9.40
C GLU A 205 1.66 -25.66 8.78
N ILE A 206 2.56 -24.89 9.43
CA ILE A 206 3.91 -24.66 8.88
C ILE A 206 4.72 -25.96 8.77
N LYS A 207 4.51 -26.92 9.68
CA LYS A 207 5.12 -28.26 9.65
C LYS A 207 4.55 -29.09 8.50
N ALA A 208 3.23 -29.04 8.28
CA ALA A 208 2.57 -29.71 7.16
C ALA A 208 2.96 -29.10 5.79
N LEU A 209 3.25 -27.80 5.72
CA LEU A 209 3.77 -27.13 4.52
C LEU A 209 5.22 -27.50 4.21
N ASN A 210 6.02 -27.86 5.23
CA ASN A 210 7.46 -28.11 5.15
C ASN A 210 7.86 -29.49 5.72
N PRO A 211 7.34 -30.61 5.18
CA PRO A 211 7.64 -31.94 5.70
C PRO A 211 9.14 -32.24 5.61
N GLY A 212 9.73 -32.71 6.72
CA GLY A 212 11.15 -33.00 6.83
C GLY A 212 12.04 -31.82 7.22
N VAL A 213 11.54 -30.58 7.22
CA VAL A 213 12.27 -29.42 7.76
C VAL A 213 12.18 -29.43 9.30
N PRO A 214 13.30 -29.38 10.04
CA PRO A 214 13.27 -29.27 11.49
C PRO A 214 12.55 -27.99 11.95
N PHE A 215 11.74 -28.10 13.00
CA PHE A 215 10.90 -26.98 13.45
C PHE A 215 11.66 -25.95 14.30
N ASP A 216 12.52 -26.49 15.15
CA ASP A 216 13.17 -25.87 16.31
C ASP A 216 14.68 -25.67 16.11
N LYS A 217 15.23 -26.12 14.97
CA LYS A 217 16.66 -25.95 14.64
C LYS A 217 16.87 -24.73 13.75
N GLU A 218 18.06 -24.16 13.89
CA GLU A 218 18.55 -23.05 13.08
C GLU A 218 18.60 -23.43 11.58
N LEU A 219 18.03 -22.57 10.74
CA LEU A 219 18.06 -22.68 9.29
C LEU A 219 18.91 -21.53 8.72
N PRO A 220 19.91 -21.79 7.87
CA PRO A 220 20.84 -20.75 7.43
C PRO A 220 20.15 -19.68 6.55
N PRO A 221 20.72 -18.45 6.49
CA PRO A 221 20.35 -17.45 5.49
C PRO A 221 20.25 -18.02 4.07
N GLY A 222 19.27 -17.55 3.30
CA GLY A 222 18.95 -18.04 1.96
C GLY A 222 18.06 -19.30 1.92
N THR A 223 17.85 -19.99 3.05
CA THR A 223 16.90 -21.12 3.12
C THR A 223 15.50 -20.67 2.74
N LYS A 224 14.84 -21.41 1.83
CA LYS A 224 13.46 -21.17 1.43
C LYS A 224 12.53 -22.16 2.08
N VAL A 225 11.47 -21.65 2.71
CA VAL A 225 10.41 -22.45 3.34
C VAL A 225 9.05 -22.05 2.78
N VAL A 226 8.14 -23.00 2.63
CA VAL A 226 6.77 -22.77 2.14
C VAL A 226 5.94 -22.16 3.27
N VAL A 227 5.37 -20.98 3.03
CA VAL A 227 4.50 -20.26 3.99
C VAL A 227 3.04 -20.25 3.55
N TYR A 228 2.74 -20.65 2.32
CA TYR A 228 1.37 -20.82 1.83
C TYR A 228 1.30 -21.87 0.72
N ARG A 229 0.18 -22.59 0.68
CA ARG A 229 -0.22 -23.49 -0.41
C ARG A 229 -1.73 -23.32 -0.63
N ALA A 230 -2.17 -23.16 -1.87
CA ALA A 230 -3.57 -22.93 -2.19
C ALA A 230 -4.43 -24.18 -1.93
N GLU A 231 -5.43 -24.04 -1.05
CA GLU A 231 -6.45 -25.06 -0.78
C GLU A 231 -7.62 -24.89 -1.76
N ARG A 232 -7.91 -25.91 -2.58
CA ARG A 232 -8.97 -25.85 -3.62
C ARG A 232 -10.38 -25.53 -3.07
N ALA A 233 -10.64 -25.81 -1.80
CA ALA A 233 -11.95 -25.63 -1.17
C ALA A 233 -12.10 -24.28 -0.41
N LYS A 234 -11.04 -23.47 -0.33
CA LYS A 234 -11.01 -22.25 0.49
C LYS A 234 -10.93 -21.02 -0.42
N PRO A 235 -12.08 -20.38 -0.75
CA PRO A 235 -12.08 -19.19 -1.59
C PRO A 235 -11.36 -18.03 -0.89
N SER A 236 -10.77 -17.13 -1.69
CA SER A 236 -10.14 -15.90 -1.19
C SER A 236 -11.08 -14.73 -1.46
N ALA A 237 -11.45 -13.99 -0.41
CA ALA A 237 -12.49 -12.96 -0.48
C ALA A 237 -12.21 -11.76 0.43
N SER A 238 -12.58 -10.58 -0.05
CA SER A 238 -12.53 -9.28 0.61
C SER A 238 -13.90 -8.94 1.18
N ILE A 239 -14.02 -8.80 2.49
CA ILE A 239 -15.32 -8.62 3.15
C ILE A 239 -15.43 -7.18 3.66
N GLY A 240 -16.55 -6.52 3.39
CA GLY A 240 -16.81 -5.16 3.85
C GLY A 240 -15.97 -4.12 3.11
N TYR A 241 -15.62 -3.04 3.82
CA TYR A 241 -14.86 -1.91 3.29
C TYR A 241 -13.36 -2.02 3.61
N PRO A 242 -12.49 -1.36 2.82
CA PRO A 242 -11.06 -1.24 3.12
C PRO A 242 -10.70 -0.79 4.54
N GLY A 243 -11.53 0.03 5.19
CA GLY A 243 -11.35 0.55 6.56
C GLY A 243 -12.33 0.02 7.62
N ASP A 244 -13.14 -0.96 7.27
CA ASP A 244 -14.05 -1.68 8.16
C ASP A 244 -14.43 -3.01 7.46
N GLY A 245 -13.63 -4.05 7.69
CA GLY A 245 -13.67 -5.25 6.86
C GLY A 245 -12.76 -6.38 7.32
N ALA A 246 -12.82 -7.49 6.59
CA ALA A 246 -12.07 -8.72 6.87
C ALA A 246 -11.57 -9.39 5.58
N LEU A 247 -10.68 -10.39 5.73
CA LEU A 247 -10.09 -11.15 4.64
C LEU A 247 -10.25 -12.65 4.92
N GLU A 248 -10.90 -13.36 4.01
CA GLU A 248 -10.98 -14.83 3.98
C GLU A 248 -10.03 -15.39 2.92
N GLY A 249 -9.50 -16.61 3.17
CA GLY A 249 -8.61 -17.30 2.23
C GLY A 249 -7.37 -16.50 1.84
N ALA A 250 -6.76 -15.81 2.80
CA ALA A 250 -5.63 -14.91 2.58
C ALA A 250 -4.43 -15.57 1.90
N VAL A 251 -3.71 -14.78 1.10
CA VAL A 251 -2.48 -15.18 0.40
C VAL A 251 -1.36 -14.20 0.77
N PRO A 252 -0.15 -14.64 1.14
CA PRO A 252 0.96 -13.75 1.45
C PRO A 252 1.66 -13.30 0.16
N MET A 253 2.16 -12.06 0.15
CA MET A 253 2.92 -11.49 -0.96
C MET A 253 4.24 -12.27 -1.17
N PRO A 254 4.49 -12.88 -2.35
CA PRO A 254 5.72 -13.64 -2.60
C PRO A 254 6.95 -12.75 -2.79
N ASP A 255 8.13 -13.22 -2.33
CA ASP A 255 9.43 -12.73 -2.84
C ASP A 255 9.46 -12.84 -4.38
N GLY A 256 10.19 -11.97 -5.09
CA GLY A 256 10.27 -12.03 -6.56
C GLY A 256 11.05 -10.88 -7.20
N PRO A 257 11.11 -10.84 -8.55
CA PRO A 257 11.78 -9.78 -9.28
C PRO A 257 11.07 -8.43 -9.12
N GLY A 258 11.81 -7.33 -9.33
CA GLY A 258 11.28 -5.97 -9.30
C GLY A 258 10.80 -5.45 -7.94
N ARG A 259 10.96 -6.22 -6.85
CA ARG A 259 10.50 -5.84 -5.50
C ARG A 259 11.43 -6.23 -4.35
N ILE A 260 11.35 -5.49 -3.26
CA ILE A 260 11.90 -5.86 -1.94
C ILE A 260 10.78 -5.77 -0.90
N LEU A 261 10.42 -6.89 -0.30
CA LEU A 261 9.41 -6.91 0.78
C LEU A 261 10.03 -6.32 2.05
N LYS A 262 9.50 -5.17 2.50
CA LYS A 262 9.97 -4.42 3.69
C LYS A 262 9.00 -4.52 4.88
N MET A 263 7.76 -4.98 4.68
CA MET A 263 6.81 -5.20 5.76
C MET A 263 7.22 -6.38 6.67
N ILE A 264 6.72 -6.38 7.91
CA ILE A 264 6.80 -7.55 8.79
C ILE A 264 5.82 -8.64 8.29
N PRO A 265 6.16 -9.93 8.25
CA PRO A 265 5.46 -10.88 7.37
C PRO A 265 3.96 -11.10 7.69
N TRP A 266 3.52 -10.91 8.93
CA TRP A 266 2.10 -10.95 9.28
C TRP A 266 1.28 -9.79 8.70
N LYS A 267 1.91 -8.77 8.13
CA LYS A 267 1.29 -7.68 7.36
C LYS A 267 1.46 -7.84 5.84
N SER A 268 1.80 -9.04 5.35
CA SER A 268 2.04 -9.30 3.91
C SER A 268 0.83 -9.88 3.16
N TRP A 269 -0.33 -9.99 3.80
CA TRP A 269 -1.44 -10.81 3.31
C TRP A 269 -2.46 -10.01 2.50
N GLY A 270 -2.93 -10.53 1.37
CA GLY A 270 -4.01 -9.95 0.58
C GLY A 270 -5.01 -11.01 0.11
N THR A 271 -6.01 -10.59 -0.66
CA THR A 271 -6.78 -11.56 -1.46
C THR A 271 -5.85 -12.21 -2.50
N ALA A 272 -6.18 -13.42 -2.93
CA ALA A 272 -5.48 -14.13 -3.99
C ALA A 272 -5.31 -13.27 -5.26
N TRP A 273 -6.33 -12.46 -5.58
CA TRP A 273 -6.33 -11.55 -6.72
C TRP A 273 -5.49 -10.29 -6.50
N THR A 274 -5.53 -9.69 -5.31
CA THR A 274 -4.65 -8.57 -4.94
C THR A 274 -3.18 -8.98 -5.05
N VAL A 275 -2.83 -10.17 -4.54
CA VAL A 275 -1.47 -10.71 -4.67
C VAL A 275 -1.11 -10.99 -6.13
N ALA A 276 -2.02 -11.55 -6.95
CA ALA A 276 -1.77 -11.84 -8.35
C ALA A 276 -1.52 -10.57 -9.20
N VAL A 277 -2.35 -9.52 -9.01
CA VAL A 277 -2.22 -8.23 -9.70
C VAL A 277 -0.91 -7.54 -9.33
N ILE A 278 -0.54 -7.55 -8.05
CA ILE A 278 0.65 -6.84 -7.57
C ILE A 278 1.95 -7.63 -7.85
N ASP A 279 1.91 -8.97 -7.88
CA ASP A 279 3.01 -9.77 -8.40
C ASP A 279 3.28 -9.44 -9.88
N ASP A 280 2.23 -9.42 -10.72
CA ASP A 280 2.34 -9.10 -12.15
C ASP A 280 2.85 -7.68 -12.41
N VAL A 281 2.34 -6.67 -11.69
CA VAL A 281 2.84 -5.27 -11.74
C VAL A 281 4.33 -5.21 -11.42
N LEU A 282 4.78 -5.92 -10.38
CA LEU A 282 6.17 -5.86 -9.90
C LEU A 282 7.13 -6.69 -10.76
N ARG A 283 6.65 -7.79 -11.36
CA ARG A 283 7.35 -8.49 -12.45
C ARG A 283 7.52 -7.57 -13.66
N THR A 284 6.42 -6.97 -14.11
CA THR A 284 6.38 -6.08 -15.28
C THR A 284 7.27 -4.85 -15.08
N TRP A 285 7.35 -4.31 -13.85
CA TRP A 285 8.36 -3.30 -13.48
C TRP A 285 9.78 -3.80 -13.73
N SER A 286 10.14 -4.98 -13.21
CA SER A 286 11.47 -5.58 -13.40
C SER A 286 11.81 -5.85 -14.86
N GLU A 287 10.83 -6.22 -15.67
CA GLU A 287 10.99 -6.58 -17.08
C GLU A 287 11.09 -5.33 -17.99
N ARG A 288 10.37 -4.25 -17.66
CA ARG A 288 10.39 -2.98 -18.42
C ARG A 288 11.45 -1.99 -17.94
N ARG A 289 11.96 -2.13 -16.71
CA ARG A 289 12.94 -1.23 -16.08
C ARG A 289 14.06 -2.03 -15.37
N PRO A 290 14.84 -2.86 -16.09
CA PRO A 290 15.84 -3.74 -15.47
C PRO A 290 16.94 -3.01 -14.68
N ASP A 291 17.30 -1.78 -15.09
CA ASP A 291 18.30 -0.95 -14.41
C ASP A 291 17.75 -0.11 -13.25
N ALA A 292 16.43 -0.18 -12.97
CA ALA A 292 15.81 0.57 -11.90
C ALA A 292 15.83 -0.17 -10.57
N LEU A 293 15.74 0.59 -9.47
CA LEU A 293 15.70 0.00 -8.13
C LEU A 293 14.40 -0.82 -7.94
N PRO A 294 14.45 -1.99 -7.26
CA PRO A 294 13.27 -2.82 -7.02
C PRO A 294 12.30 -2.12 -6.05
N ILE A 295 11.01 -2.05 -6.39
CA ILE A 295 10.01 -1.34 -5.57
C ILE A 295 9.95 -1.89 -4.14
N LEU A 296 9.96 -1.00 -3.16
CA LEU A 296 9.74 -1.38 -1.76
C LEU A 296 8.27 -1.72 -1.55
N VAL A 297 7.97 -2.93 -1.08
CA VAL A 297 6.59 -3.33 -0.76
C VAL A 297 6.40 -3.24 0.75
N GLY A 298 5.44 -2.40 1.16
CA GLY A 298 5.04 -2.21 2.55
C GLY A 298 3.82 -3.05 2.88
N ASN A 299 2.92 -2.51 3.69
CA ASN A 299 1.87 -3.31 4.32
C ASN A 299 0.79 -3.68 3.30
N LEU A 300 0.33 -4.93 3.36
CA LEU A 300 -0.99 -5.36 2.94
C LEU A 300 -1.84 -5.52 4.22
N SER A 301 -2.68 -6.55 4.31
CA SER A 301 -3.49 -6.89 5.49
C SER A 301 -2.81 -7.89 6.44
N ALA A 302 -3.45 -8.10 7.59
CA ALA A 302 -3.29 -9.29 8.44
C ALA A 302 -3.92 -10.55 7.78
N PRO A 303 -3.59 -11.78 8.22
CA PRO A 303 -4.09 -13.02 7.59
C PRO A 303 -5.62 -13.20 7.63
N THR A 304 -6.31 -12.45 8.50
CA THR A 304 -7.78 -12.43 8.65
C THR A 304 -8.38 -11.07 8.29
N GLY A 305 -7.57 -10.11 7.85
CA GLY A 305 -7.98 -8.71 7.74
C GLY A 305 -8.23 -8.07 9.10
N GLY A 306 -9.18 -7.13 9.17
CA GLY A 306 -9.48 -6.34 10.36
C GLY A 306 -8.50 -5.17 10.58
N ARG A 307 -8.73 -4.41 11.66
CA ARG A 307 -7.94 -3.24 12.06
C ARG A 307 -6.43 -3.53 12.07
N LEU A 308 -5.63 -2.60 11.54
CA LEU A 308 -4.20 -2.79 11.31
C LEU A 308 -3.36 -1.55 11.65
N GLU A 309 -3.17 -1.21 12.93
CA GLU A 309 -2.47 -0.01 13.36
C GLU A 309 -1.08 0.18 12.68
N PRO A 310 -0.73 1.40 12.25
CA PRO A 310 -1.47 2.67 12.40
C PRO A 310 -2.54 2.91 11.32
N HIS A 311 -2.80 1.95 10.44
CA HIS A 311 -3.59 2.16 9.22
C HIS A 311 -5.09 2.31 9.49
N SER A 312 -5.69 3.29 8.82
CA SER A 312 -7.14 3.46 8.77
C SER A 312 -7.81 2.42 7.88
N THR A 313 -7.10 1.93 6.86
CA THR A 313 -7.56 0.88 5.92
C THR A 313 -6.71 -0.40 6.02
N HIS A 314 -6.44 -1.12 4.92
CA HIS A 314 -5.75 -2.42 4.92
C HIS A 314 -6.50 -3.54 5.65
N GLN A 315 -7.82 -3.45 5.78
CA GLN A 315 -8.61 -4.41 6.57
C GLN A 315 -9.22 -5.56 5.74
N SER A 316 -9.28 -5.43 4.41
CA SER A 316 -10.00 -6.37 3.53
C SER A 316 -9.13 -7.11 2.50
N GLY A 317 -7.80 -7.04 2.63
CA GLY A 317 -6.87 -7.70 1.71
C GLY A 317 -6.74 -7.06 0.33
N ARG A 318 -7.21 -5.82 0.16
CA ARG A 318 -7.27 -5.07 -1.12
C ARG A 318 -6.25 -3.94 -1.27
N ASP A 319 -5.61 -3.54 -0.19
CA ASP A 319 -4.68 -2.42 -0.11
C ASP A 319 -3.22 -2.90 -0.09
N VAL A 320 -2.29 -2.13 -0.67
CA VAL A 320 -0.85 -2.33 -0.56
C VAL A 320 -0.07 -1.01 -0.58
N ASP A 321 0.91 -0.85 0.31
CA ASP A 321 1.89 0.24 0.24
C ASP A 321 3.00 -0.10 -0.78
N LEU A 322 3.29 0.78 -1.73
CA LEU A 322 4.43 0.68 -2.63
C LEU A 322 5.32 1.94 -2.49
N GLY A 323 6.60 1.77 -2.24
CA GLY A 323 7.55 2.90 -2.17
C GLY A 323 7.75 3.53 -3.55
N TYR A 324 7.85 4.86 -3.59
CA TYR A 324 8.11 5.57 -4.84
C TYR A 324 9.46 5.12 -5.47
N PRO A 325 9.54 5.01 -6.80
CA PRO A 325 10.82 4.91 -7.50
C PRO A 325 11.77 6.05 -7.12
N GLN A 326 12.99 5.69 -6.76
CA GLN A 326 14.01 6.62 -6.25
C GLN A 326 15.16 6.72 -7.24
N LYS A 327 15.75 7.90 -7.38
CA LYS A 327 16.97 8.08 -8.19
C LYS A 327 18.13 7.31 -7.54
N PRO A 328 18.87 6.47 -8.28
CA PRO A 328 19.99 5.71 -7.73
C PRO A 328 21.14 6.62 -7.30
N GLY A 329 21.91 6.20 -6.31
CA GLY A 329 23.14 6.87 -5.86
C GLY A 329 22.96 8.19 -5.08
N VAL A 330 21.74 8.71 -4.93
CA VAL A 330 21.48 9.98 -4.20
C VAL A 330 21.64 9.83 -2.68
N GLU A 331 21.44 8.62 -2.14
CA GLU A 331 21.55 8.29 -0.72
C GLU A 331 22.35 6.99 -0.53
N LYS A 332 23.02 6.83 0.63
CA LYS A 332 23.88 5.67 0.93
C LYS A 332 23.12 4.34 1.05
N GLU A 333 21.86 4.38 1.47
CA GLU A 333 21.01 3.21 1.70
C GLU A 333 19.71 3.29 0.89
N TYR A 334 19.14 2.13 0.55
CA TYR A 334 17.86 2.04 -0.13
C TYR A 334 16.74 1.60 0.83
N ASN A 335 15.89 2.55 1.20
CA ASN A 335 14.85 2.38 2.21
C ASN A 335 13.68 3.36 2.02
N TRP A 336 12.63 3.22 2.82
CA TRP A 336 11.54 4.19 2.93
C TRP A 336 12.08 5.59 3.29
N ARG A 337 11.45 6.63 2.74
CA ARG A 337 11.75 8.05 2.95
C ARG A 337 10.70 8.90 2.28
N GLU A 338 10.41 10.08 2.83
CA GLU A 338 9.61 11.10 2.15
C GLU A 338 10.28 11.52 0.84
N MET A 339 9.48 11.80 -0.19
CA MET A 339 9.97 12.17 -1.52
C MET A 339 9.95 13.67 -1.76
N ASP A 340 11.01 14.15 -2.40
CA ASP A 340 11.16 15.52 -2.90
C ASP A 340 11.61 15.49 -4.38
N ALA A 341 11.80 16.66 -4.98
CA ALA A 341 12.31 16.78 -6.34
C ALA A 341 13.75 16.25 -6.52
N ARG A 342 14.52 16.07 -5.44
CA ARG A 342 15.89 15.56 -5.44
C ARG A 342 15.89 14.02 -5.50
N LEU A 343 15.06 13.35 -4.70
CA LEU A 343 15.00 11.91 -4.51
C LEU A 343 14.11 11.16 -5.51
N LEU A 344 12.96 11.73 -5.89
CA LEU A 344 11.94 11.06 -6.71
C LEU A 344 12.41 10.81 -8.14
N ASP A 345 12.45 9.55 -8.59
CA ASP A 345 12.49 9.24 -10.02
C ASP A 345 11.07 9.42 -10.60
N ALA A 346 10.78 10.62 -11.11
CA ALA A 346 9.48 10.93 -11.68
C ALA A 346 9.18 10.14 -12.97
N GLU A 347 10.19 9.78 -13.77
CA GLU A 347 10.03 8.89 -14.94
C GLU A 347 9.75 7.45 -14.52
N GLY A 348 10.36 6.99 -13.43
CA GLY A 348 10.04 5.73 -12.77
C GLY A 348 8.62 5.73 -12.21
N ALA A 349 8.26 6.75 -11.45
CA ALA A 349 6.95 6.85 -10.82
C ALA A 349 5.81 6.87 -11.86
N TRP A 350 5.98 7.60 -12.98
CA TRP A 350 5.04 7.54 -14.09
C TRP A 350 4.95 6.16 -14.76
N ALA A 351 6.08 5.49 -14.99
CA ALA A 351 6.07 4.13 -15.55
C ALA A 351 5.39 3.11 -14.61
N LEU A 352 5.57 3.23 -13.29
CA LEU A 352 4.88 2.39 -12.30
C LEU A 352 3.37 2.66 -12.30
N LEU A 353 2.95 3.94 -12.37
CA LEU A 353 1.55 4.34 -12.47
C LEU A 353 0.88 3.86 -13.76
N GLU A 354 1.61 3.85 -14.88
CA GLU A 354 1.17 3.31 -16.16
C GLU A 354 0.95 1.79 -16.10
N ILE A 355 1.92 1.03 -15.57
CA ILE A 355 1.77 -0.42 -15.34
C ILE A 355 0.58 -0.72 -14.41
N LEU A 356 0.40 0.05 -13.33
CA LEU A 356 -0.76 -0.05 -12.44
C LEU A 356 -2.09 0.20 -13.17
N ALA A 357 -2.16 1.19 -14.07
CA ALA A 357 -3.36 1.48 -14.85
C ALA A 357 -3.65 0.42 -15.94
N GLU A 358 -2.61 -0.15 -16.56
CA GLU A 358 -2.70 -1.24 -17.54
C GLU A 358 -3.34 -2.51 -16.97
N THR A 359 -3.20 -2.77 -15.66
CA THR A 359 -3.90 -3.89 -15.01
C THR A 359 -5.41 -3.85 -15.24
N ARG A 360 -5.99 -2.64 -15.35
CA ARG A 360 -7.45 -2.38 -15.26
C ARG A 360 -8.10 -2.98 -13.99
N ALA A 361 -7.29 -3.31 -12.98
CA ALA A 361 -7.69 -3.94 -11.72
C ALA A 361 -7.55 -2.98 -10.53
N ILE A 362 -6.71 -1.95 -10.64
CA ILE A 362 -6.59 -0.91 -9.60
C ILE A 362 -7.86 -0.03 -9.59
N GLU A 363 -8.43 0.15 -8.41
CA GLU A 363 -9.51 1.10 -8.15
C GLU A 363 -8.94 2.52 -8.08
N VAL A 364 -8.06 2.77 -7.11
CA VAL A 364 -7.53 4.09 -6.76
C VAL A 364 -6.12 3.95 -6.19
N VAL A 365 -5.32 5.00 -6.37
CA VAL A 365 -4.02 5.17 -5.72
C VAL A 365 -4.08 6.44 -4.85
N PHE A 366 -3.63 6.39 -3.60
CA PHE A 366 -3.48 7.60 -2.78
C PHE A 366 -2.02 8.04 -2.74
N ILE A 367 -1.80 9.32 -3.02
CA ILE A 367 -0.49 9.98 -3.18
C ILE A 367 -0.61 11.38 -2.58
N ASP A 368 0.38 11.81 -1.80
CA ASP A 368 0.33 13.15 -1.20
C ASP A 368 0.32 14.26 -2.27
N ARG A 369 -0.38 15.36 -2.00
CA ARG A 369 -0.57 16.47 -2.92
C ARG A 369 0.76 17.13 -3.33
N ALA A 370 1.77 17.10 -2.46
CA ALA A 370 3.13 17.52 -2.80
C ALA A 370 3.73 16.64 -3.92
N ILE A 371 3.54 15.32 -3.84
CA ILE A 371 4.06 14.37 -4.84
C ILE A 371 3.23 14.42 -6.13
N GLN A 372 1.90 14.57 -6.03
CA GLN A 372 1.06 14.82 -7.22
C GLN A 372 1.54 16.03 -8.01
N LYS A 373 1.93 17.13 -7.33
CA LYS A 373 2.52 18.30 -7.99
C LYS A 373 3.81 17.95 -8.75
N LEU A 374 4.74 17.23 -8.13
CA LEU A 374 6.00 16.82 -8.78
C LEU A 374 5.73 15.98 -10.04
N LEU A 375 4.80 15.02 -9.95
CA LEU A 375 4.41 14.17 -11.08
C LEU A 375 3.70 14.96 -12.19
N TYR A 376 2.80 15.88 -11.83
CA TYR A 376 2.10 16.76 -12.77
C TYR A 376 3.07 17.68 -13.53
N ASP A 377 3.92 18.40 -12.81
CA ASP A 377 4.88 19.34 -13.39
C ASP A 377 5.84 18.61 -14.34
N HIS A 378 6.32 17.43 -13.93
CA HIS A 378 7.15 16.56 -14.76
C HIS A 378 6.43 16.12 -16.05
N ALA A 379 5.18 15.64 -15.96
CA ALA A 379 4.42 15.18 -17.12
C ALA A 379 4.04 16.31 -18.09
N VAL A 380 3.89 17.54 -17.59
CA VAL A 380 3.71 18.74 -18.44
C VAL A 380 5.03 19.15 -19.09
N ALA A 381 6.14 19.20 -18.34
CA ALA A 381 7.45 19.63 -18.84
C ALA A 381 8.03 18.66 -19.91
N THR A 382 7.82 17.36 -19.74
CA THR A 382 8.18 16.32 -20.72
C THR A 382 7.16 16.14 -21.85
N GLY A 383 6.00 16.81 -21.76
CA GLY A 383 4.89 16.62 -22.70
C GLY A 383 4.20 15.25 -22.65
N ARG A 384 4.56 14.39 -21.68
CA ARG A 384 4.06 13.01 -21.52
C ARG A 384 2.54 12.90 -21.56
N TYR A 385 1.85 13.84 -20.91
CA TYR A 385 0.40 13.92 -20.89
C TYR A 385 -0.08 15.37 -21.06
N THR A 386 -1.18 15.57 -21.81
CA THR A 386 -1.84 16.87 -21.85
C THR A 386 -2.55 17.15 -20.51
N LYS A 387 -2.79 18.42 -20.18
CA LYS A 387 -3.52 18.80 -18.94
C LYS A 387 -4.90 18.12 -18.84
N GLY A 388 -5.57 17.91 -19.98
CA GLY A 388 -6.84 17.18 -20.05
C GLY A 388 -6.73 15.65 -19.90
N GLN A 389 -5.56 15.06 -20.16
CA GLN A 389 -5.26 13.66 -19.80
C GLN A 389 -4.92 13.57 -18.30
N LEU A 390 -4.09 14.49 -17.79
CA LEU A 390 -3.72 14.56 -16.37
C LEU A 390 -4.93 14.74 -15.44
N ALA A 391 -5.97 15.43 -15.91
CA ALA A 391 -7.22 15.60 -15.16
C ALA A 391 -7.93 14.28 -14.78
N ARG A 392 -7.68 13.18 -15.51
CA ARG A 392 -8.17 11.82 -15.19
C ARG A 392 -7.16 11.00 -14.39
N TRP A 393 -5.88 11.31 -14.52
CA TRP A 393 -4.81 10.72 -13.71
C TRP A 393 -4.89 11.15 -12.24
N MET A 394 -5.04 12.45 -11.95
CA MET A 394 -4.95 12.97 -10.59
C MET A 394 -5.89 14.15 -10.31
N GLU A 395 -6.02 14.48 -9.02
CA GLU A 395 -6.74 15.67 -8.58
C GLU A 395 -5.96 16.94 -8.89
N TYR A 396 -4.66 16.97 -8.57
CA TYR A 396 -3.80 18.14 -8.78
C TYR A 396 -3.84 18.62 -10.25
N PRO A 397 -3.99 19.93 -10.52
CA PRO A 397 -3.99 21.06 -9.58
C PRO A 397 -5.36 21.39 -8.93
N ARG A 398 -6.45 20.70 -9.26
CA ARG A 398 -7.79 20.96 -8.67
C ARG A 398 -7.79 20.74 -7.15
N PRO A 399 -8.73 21.32 -6.38
CA PRO A 399 -8.89 21.04 -4.95
C PRO A 399 -9.01 19.54 -4.65
N THR A 400 -8.62 19.12 -3.45
CA THR A 400 -8.84 17.75 -2.95
C THR A 400 -10.34 17.41 -2.96
N GLY A 401 -10.71 16.19 -3.35
CA GLY A 401 -12.11 15.77 -3.55
C GLY A 401 -12.70 16.15 -4.92
N SER A 402 -11.91 16.67 -5.86
CA SER A 402 -12.41 17.14 -7.16
C SER A 402 -12.67 16.00 -8.16
N GLY A 403 -13.77 15.29 -7.94
CA GLY A 403 -14.20 14.12 -8.72
C GLY A 403 -13.39 12.87 -8.36
N SER A 404 -13.45 11.84 -9.22
CA SER A 404 -12.81 10.55 -8.98
C SER A 404 -11.71 10.20 -10.00
N PRO A 405 -10.59 10.93 -10.02
CA PRO A 405 -9.40 10.52 -10.79
C PRO A 405 -8.76 9.26 -10.20
N PHE A 406 -7.83 8.67 -10.95
CA PHE A 406 -7.10 7.46 -10.55
C PHE A 406 -6.23 7.66 -9.30
N ILE A 407 -5.62 8.84 -9.17
CA ILE A 407 -4.77 9.26 -8.06
C ILE A 407 -5.52 10.31 -7.23
N GLN A 408 -5.72 10.06 -5.95
CA GLN A 408 -6.42 10.95 -5.02
C GLN A 408 -5.51 11.36 -3.86
N HIS A 409 -5.71 12.55 -3.30
CA HIS A 409 -4.90 13.01 -2.17
C HIS A 409 -5.42 12.47 -0.84
N VAL A 410 -4.53 11.80 -0.11
CA VAL A 410 -4.63 11.63 1.34
C VAL A 410 -3.31 12.14 1.94
N PRO A 411 -3.33 12.95 3.02
CA PRO A 411 -2.12 13.41 3.70
C PRO A 411 -1.20 12.26 4.15
N GLY A 412 0.09 12.54 4.22
CA GLY A 412 1.10 11.60 4.75
C GLY A 412 1.58 10.54 3.76
N HIS A 413 1.02 10.48 2.56
CA HIS A 413 1.44 9.54 1.48
C HIS A 413 2.63 10.12 0.70
N VAL A 414 3.63 10.62 1.42
CA VAL A 414 4.83 11.31 0.89
C VAL A 414 5.99 10.35 0.63
N ASP A 415 6.01 9.18 1.27
CA ASP A 415 7.05 8.14 1.17
C ASP A 415 6.59 6.88 0.42
N HIS A 416 5.27 6.66 0.31
CA HIS A 416 4.65 5.56 -0.42
C HIS A 416 3.43 6.01 -1.26
N LEU A 417 3.15 5.23 -2.31
CA LEU A 417 1.86 5.13 -2.98
C LEU A 417 1.03 4.10 -2.20
N HIS A 418 -0.16 4.48 -1.72
CA HIS A 418 -1.16 3.49 -1.29
C HIS A 418 -1.92 3.03 -2.52
N VAL A 419 -1.84 1.75 -2.90
CA VAL A 419 -2.56 1.18 -4.04
C VAL A 419 -3.75 0.34 -3.55
N ARG A 420 -4.95 0.59 -4.07
CA ARG A 420 -6.14 -0.23 -3.82
C ARG A 420 -6.57 -0.99 -5.07
N VAL A 421 -6.54 -2.32 -5.00
CA VAL A 421 -7.15 -3.20 -6.01
C VAL A 421 -8.67 -3.16 -5.87
N ALA A 422 -9.41 -3.21 -6.97
CA ALA A 422 -10.87 -3.23 -7.02
C ALA A 422 -11.48 -4.45 -6.32
N CYS A 423 -12.79 -4.42 -6.06
CA CYS A 423 -13.51 -5.65 -5.75
C CYS A 423 -13.37 -6.62 -6.93
N HIS A 424 -13.21 -7.91 -6.63
CA HIS A 424 -13.38 -8.97 -7.62
C HIS A 424 -14.86 -9.01 -8.05
N PRO A 425 -15.19 -9.20 -9.35
CA PRO A 425 -16.58 -9.17 -9.83
C PRO A 425 -17.53 -10.11 -9.07
N ASP A 426 -17.05 -11.30 -8.73
CA ASP A 426 -17.84 -12.34 -8.04
C ASP A 426 -17.88 -12.18 -6.51
N ASP A 427 -17.16 -11.20 -5.94
CA ASP A 427 -17.09 -10.99 -4.49
C ASP A 427 -18.22 -10.08 -3.98
N GLY A 428 -19.41 -10.66 -3.85
CA GLY A 428 -20.61 -9.94 -3.39
C GLY A 428 -20.52 -9.36 -1.97
N ARG A 429 -19.55 -9.78 -1.15
CA ARG A 429 -19.32 -9.21 0.19
C ARG A 429 -18.35 -8.02 0.19
N CYS A 430 -17.54 -7.87 -0.85
CA CYS A 430 -16.68 -6.71 -1.02
C CYS A 430 -17.50 -5.42 -1.19
N LYS A 431 -16.99 -4.31 -0.62
CA LYS A 431 -17.56 -2.97 -0.73
C LYS A 431 -16.49 -1.94 -1.09
N SER A 432 -16.88 -0.99 -1.91
CA SER A 432 -16.14 0.24 -2.19
C SER A 432 -17.07 1.43 -2.03
N ARG A 433 -16.51 2.63 -1.82
CA ARG A 433 -17.32 3.86 -1.83
C ARG A 433 -17.73 4.20 -3.28
N PRO A 434 -18.88 4.87 -3.50
CA PRO A 434 -19.20 5.48 -4.79
C PRO A 434 -18.07 6.40 -5.25
N ARG A 435 -17.89 6.50 -6.57
CA ARG A 435 -16.85 7.28 -7.24
C ARG A 435 -17.36 7.84 -8.56
#